data_AF-A0A0G0TN49-F1
#
_entry.id   AF-A0A0G0TN49-F1
#
_cell.length_a   1.000
_cell.length_b   1.000
_cell.length_c   1.000
_cell.angle_alpha   90.00
_cell.angle_beta   90.00
_cell.angle_gamma   90.00
#
_symmetry.space_group_name_H-M   'P 1'
#
loop_
_entity.id
_entity.type
_entity.pdbx_description
1 polymer ?
#
loop_
_entity_poly.entity_id
_entity_poly.type
_entity_poly.pdbx_seq_one_letter_code
_entity_poly.pdbx_strand_id
1 'polypeptide(L)'
;MPTLEDSARMVALQFRISNPRILPKYVRELPEESCESQVKRRNNQTGILIIESSRNTSVAQLLADLEYFRYEMINAVSFLRTDLNDPSRKSKYHIVRYSFVPREHVRISNEFRELRVEAIGDLRGICESALWNAEVYSNPFVSGEEVPASGARTISVNLAGRKPIVPVWHRDGEGNRLGESPVLMQPDYNLRLDAEAGPALIPTN
;
A
#
# COMPACT_ATOMS: atom_id res chain seq x y z
N MET A 1 13.73 -18.69 -3.55
CA MET A 1 12.80 -17.61 -3.14
C MET A 1 11.40 -18.18 -3.31
N PRO A 2 10.51 -18.15 -2.31
CA PRO A 2 9.14 -18.62 -2.49
C PRO A 2 8.44 -17.73 -3.52
N THR A 3 7.87 -18.35 -4.55
CA THR A 3 7.09 -17.71 -5.64
C THR A 3 5.74 -17.21 -5.13
N LEU A 4 5.13 -16.24 -5.84
CA LEU A 4 3.86 -15.64 -5.44
C LEU A 4 2.72 -16.68 -5.47
N GLU A 5 2.74 -17.56 -6.48
CA GLU A 5 1.69 -18.56 -6.76
C GLU A 5 1.50 -19.61 -5.66
N ASP A 6 2.57 -20.02 -4.95
CA ASP A 6 2.46 -21.10 -3.94
C ASP A 6 2.41 -20.59 -2.49
N SER A 7 2.67 -19.30 -2.24
CA SER A 7 2.87 -18.80 -0.86
C SER A 7 2.07 -17.55 -0.47
N ALA A 8 1.78 -16.62 -1.38
CA ALA A 8 1.18 -15.33 -0.99
C ALA A 8 -0.36 -15.38 -0.93
N ARG A 9 -0.90 -15.81 0.22
CA ARG A 9 -2.35 -15.89 0.46
C ARG A 9 -3.04 -14.53 0.54
N MET A 10 -2.29 -13.44 0.73
CA MET A 10 -2.85 -12.10 0.85
C MET A 10 -1.84 -11.03 0.43
N VAL A 11 -2.33 -9.98 -0.23
CA VAL A 11 -1.61 -8.71 -0.43
C VAL A 11 -2.33 -7.63 0.37
N ALA A 12 -1.61 -6.90 1.20
CA ALA A 12 -2.13 -5.78 1.98
C ALA A 12 -1.44 -4.48 1.57
N LEU A 13 -2.21 -3.52 1.05
CA LEU A 13 -1.72 -2.17 0.75
C LEU A 13 -2.05 -1.26 1.93
N GLN A 14 -1.04 -0.64 2.54
CA GLN A 14 -1.18 0.21 3.71
C GLN A 14 -0.68 1.62 3.43
N PHE A 15 -1.58 2.59 3.42
CA PHE A 15 -1.27 3.99 3.22
C PHE A 15 -1.21 4.71 4.56
N ARG A 16 -0.09 5.40 4.82
CA ARG A 16 0.06 6.32 5.94
C ARG A 16 -0.39 7.71 5.50
N ILE A 17 -1.52 8.17 6.03
CA ILE A 17 -2.15 9.45 5.67
C ILE A 17 -2.24 10.35 6.91
N SER A 18 -1.48 11.45 6.90
CA SER A 18 -1.55 12.46 7.97
C SER A 18 -2.53 13.60 7.67
N ASN A 19 -2.98 13.75 6.42
CA ASN A 19 -3.94 14.78 6.03
C ASN A 19 -5.35 14.18 5.92
N PRO A 20 -6.31 14.56 6.78
CA PRO A 20 -7.64 13.96 6.78
C PRO A 20 -8.44 14.26 5.50
N ARG A 21 -8.10 15.34 4.75
CA ARG A 21 -8.83 15.73 3.54
C ARG A 21 -8.67 14.75 2.37
N ILE A 22 -7.66 13.89 2.43
CA ILE A 22 -7.39 12.88 1.40
C ILE A 22 -7.74 11.47 1.88
N LEU A 23 -8.44 11.35 3.01
CA LEU A 23 -8.90 10.05 3.46
C LEU A 23 -9.97 9.52 2.49
N PRO A 24 -9.88 8.23 2.13
CA PRO A 24 -10.95 7.55 1.42
C PRO A 24 -12.25 7.61 2.22
N LYS A 25 -13.36 7.70 1.51
CA LYS A 25 -14.72 7.72 2.09
C LYS A 25 -15.27 6.32 2.28
N TYR A 26 -14.91 5.39 1.38
CA TYR A 26 -15.48 4.04 1.34
C TYR A 26 -14.57 3.03 2.03
N VAL A 27 -14.14 3.37 3.24
CA VAL A 27 -13.36 2.51 4.13
C VAL A 27 -14.05 2.40 5.47
N ARG A 28 -14.06 1.20 6.05
CA ARG A 28 -14.62 1.01 7.39
C ARG A 28 -13.66 1.57 8.42
N GLU A 29 -14.11 2.55 9.19
CA GLU A 29 -13.35 3.06 10.33
C GLU A 29 -13.32 2.03 11.46
N LEU A 30 -12.13 1.75 11.96
CA LEU A 30 -11.89 0.94 13.15
C LEU A 30 -11.44 1.86 14.30
N PRO A 31 -11.55 1.39 15.56
CA PRO A 31 -11.06 2.14 16.71
C PRO A 31 -9.58 2.53 16.59
N GLU A 32 -9.21 3.62 17.26
CA GLU A 32 -7.82 4.06 17.37
C GLU A 32 -6.92 2.93 17.95
N GLU A 33 -5.77 2.69 17.34
CA GLU A 33 -4.84 1.68 17.82
C GLU A 33 -4.04 2.23 19.01
N SER A 34 -4.19 1.58 20.16
CA SER A 34 -3.49 1.97 21.39
C SER A 34 -1.96 1.97 21.21
N CYS A 35 -1.27 2.86 21.93
CA CYS A 35 0.19 2.89 21.92
C CYS A 35 0.82 1.55 22.35
N GLU A 36 0.19 0.85 23.31
CA GLU A 36 0.65 -0.46 23.76
C GLU A 36 0.57 -1.50 22.64
N SER A 37 -0.58 -1.56 21.94
CA SER A 37 -0.77 -2.42 20.77
C SER A 37 0.27 -2.14 19.68
N GLN A 38 0.55 -0.86 19.43
CA GLN A 38 1.56 -0.45 18.44
C GLN A 38 2.97 -0.91 18.83
N VAL A 39 3.36 -0.77 20.10
CA VAL A 39 4.67 -1.21 20.60
C VAL A 39 4.79 -2.74 20.54
N LYS A 40 3.77 -3.46 21.00
CA LYS A 40 3.70 -4.93 20.90
C LYS A 40 3.87 -5.39 19.45
N ARG A 41 3.13 -4.78 18.52
CA ARG A 41 3.23 -5.09 17.08
C ARG A 41 4.63 -4.82 16.54
N ARG A 42 5.25 -3.69 16.89
CA ARG A 42 6.62 -3.34 16.47
C ARG A 42 7.64 -4.35 16.95
N ASN A 43 7.54 -4.78 18.21
CA ASN A 43 8.48 -5.74 18.80
C ASN A 43 8.30 -7.16 18.24
N ASN A 44 7.09 -7.49 17.77
CA ASN A 44 6.76 -8.80 17.20
C ASN A 44 6.80 -8.83 15.66
N GLN A 45 7.46 -7.86 15.01
CA GLN A 45 7.61 -7.88 13.55
C GLN A 45 8.56 -9.01 13.13
N THR A 46 8.00 -10.07 12.54
CA THR A 46 8.74 -11.23 12.01
C THR A 46 8.81 -11.24 10.48
N GLY A 47 8.37 -10.15 9.83
CA GLY A 47 8.36 -10.02 8.38
C GLY A 47 9.76 -9.84 7.79
N ILE A 48 9.96 -10.37 6.60
CA ILE A 48 11.17 -10.21 5.80
C ILE A 48 10.98 -9.00 4.88
N LEU A 49 11.88 -8.03 4.94
CA LEU A 49 11.91 -6.91 4.00
C LEU A 49 12.32 -7.42 2.61
N ILE A 50 11.51 -7.17 1.59
CA ILE A 50 11.79 -7.52 0.18
C ILE A 50 12.25 -6.29 -0.60
N ILE A 51 11.58 -5.15 -0.40
CA ILE A 51 11.89 -3.89 -1.07
C ILE A 51 12.16 -2.83 -0.01
N GLU A 52 13.38 -2.30 0.01
CA GLU A 52 13.78 -1.17 0.86
C GLU A 52 13.04 0.12 0.47
N SER A 53 13.02 1.07 1.41
CA SER A 53 12.30 2.34 1.28
C SER A 53 12.69 3.10 0.01
N SER A 54 11.78 3.11 -0.96
CA SER A 54 12.02 3.67 -2.29
C SER A 54 11.10 4.84 -2.56
N ARG A 55 11.70 6.03 -2.71
CA ARG A 55 10.97 7.31 -2.89
C ARG A 55 10.44 7.46 -4.32
N ASN A 56 9.50 8.39 -4.49
CA ASN A 56 8.90 8.75 -5.77
C ASN A 56 8.36 7.53 -6.57
N THR A 57 7.82 6.54 -5.86
CA THR A 57 7.32 5.30 -6.47
C THR A 57 5.85 5.47 -6.85
N SER A 58 5.52 5.14 -8.10
CA SER A 58 4.14 4.97 -8.55
C SER A 58 3.64 3.57 -8.18
N VAL A 59 2.41 3.50 -7.69
CA VAL A 59 1.71 2.24 -7.36
C VAL A 59 0.43 2.06 -8.18
N ALA A 60 0.18 2.92 -9.16
CA ALA A 60 -1.03 2.84 -10.00
C ALA A 60 -1.11 1.50 -10.74
N GLN A 61 0.00 1.05 -11.31
CA GLN A 61 0.05 -0.19 -12.08
C GLN A 61 -0.12 -1.45 -11.22
N LEU A 62 0.20 -1.38 -9.93
CA LEU A 62 0.03 -2.50 -8.99
C LEU A 62 -1.44 -2.96 -8.91
N LEU A 63 -2.40 -2.04 -9.05
CA LEU A 63 -3.82 -2.39 -9.03
C LEU A 63 -4.22 -3.24 -10.24
N ALA A 64 -3.69 -2.89 -11.42
CA ALA A 64 -3.91 -3.66 -12.64
C ALA A 64 -3.23 -5.04 -12.55
N ASP A 65 -2.04 -5.11 -11.92
CA ASP A 65 -1.37 -6.39 -11.71
C ASP A 65 -2.18 -7.28 -10.76
N LEU A 66 -2.72 -6.74 -9.66
CA LEU A 66 -3.60 -7.48 -8.74
C LEU A 66 -4.83 -8.05 -9.47
N GLU A 67 -5.47 -7.24 -10.32
CA GLU A 67 -6.60 -7.69 -11.14
C GLU A 67 -6.19 -8.79 -12.14
N TYR A 68 -5.06 -8.59 -12.83
CA TYR A 68 -4.52 -9.56 -13.79
C TYR A 68 -4.25 -10.92 -13.15
N PHE A 69 -3.66 -10.94 -11.95
CA PHE A 69 -3.43 -12.14 -11.16
C PHE A 69 -4.66 -12.60 -10.35
N ARG A 70 -5.85 -12.09 -10.68
CA ARG A 70 -7.14 -12.50 -10.08
C ARG A 70 -7.19 -12.34 -8.55
N TYR A 71 -6.49 -11.34 -8.01
CA TYR A 71 -6.67 -10.93 -6.63
C TYR A 71 -7.93 -10.08 -6.48
N GLU A 72 -8.72 -10.37 -5.46
CA GLU A 72 -9.94 -9.65 -5.14
C GLU A 72 -9.82 -8.94 -3.80
N MET A 73 -10.25 -7.68 -3.77
CA MET A 73 -10.34 -6.91 -2.52
C MET A 73 -11.40 -7.53 -1.61
N ILE A 74 -11.00 -7.90 -0.40
CA ILE A 74 -11.88 -8.49 0.62
C ILE A 74 -12.16 -7.58 1.79
N ASN A 75 -11.37 -6.52 1.96
CA ASN A 75 -11.52 -5.59 3.08
C ASN A 75 -10.86 -4.24 2.76
N ALA A 76 -11.47 -3.17 3.25
CA ALA A 76 -10.92 -1.81 3.22
C ALA A 76 -11.22 -1.13 4.56
N VAL A 77 -10.19 -0.78 5.31
CA VAL A 77 -10.33 -0.22 6.67
C VAL A 77 -9.44 0.99 6.87
N SER A 78 -9.84 1.87 7.77
CA SER A 78 -9.00 2.95 8.29
C SER A 78 -8.96 2.92 9.81
N PHE A 79 -7.85 3.32 10.39
CA PHE A 79 -7.73 3.51 11.84
C PHE A 79 -6.64 4.53 12.16
N LEU A 80 -6.81 5.20 13.30
CA LEU A 80 -5.89 6.23 13.74
C LEU A 80 -4.75 5.62 14.57
N ARG A 81 -3.55 6.18 14.40
CA ARG A 81 -2.36 5.88 15.21
C ARG A 81 -1.72 7.16 15.70
N THR A 82 -1.26 7.14 16.95
CA THR A 82 -0.27 8.10 17.45
C THR A 82 1.09 7.83 16.84
N ASP A 83 1.81 8.88 16.43
CA ASP A 83 3.19 8.75 15.96
C ASP A 83 4.12 8.39 17.11
N LEU A 84 4.69 7.19 17.03
CA LEU A 84 5.58 6.72 18.07
C LEU A 84 6.94 7.43 18.07
N ASN A 85 7.29 8.14 16.99
CA ASN A 85 8.53 8.89 16.87
C ASN A 85 8.37 10.36 17.29
N ASP A 86 7.13 10.85 17.46
CA ASP A 86 6.87 12.17 18.03
C ASP A 86 7.01 12.12 19.56
N PRO A 87 7.99 12.79 20.17
CA PRO A 87 8.18 12.81 21.62
C PRO A 87 6.96 13.38 22.36
N SER A 88 6.24 14.29 21.73
CA SER A 88 5.05 14.92 22.32
C SER A 88 3.81 14.03 22.27
N ARG A 89 3.84 12.95 21.48
CA ARG A 89 2.70 12.03 21.23
C ARG A 89 1.44 12.74 20.72
N LYS A 90 1.56 13.96 20.19
CA LYS A 90 0.42 14.74 19.69
C LYS A 90 0.15 14.46 18.23
N SER A 91 1.18 14.13 17.46
CA SER A 91 1.04 13.81 16.05
C SER A 91 0.30 12.50 15.89
N LYS A 92 -0.77 12.53 15.11
CA LYS A 92 -1.54 11.34 14.73
C LYS A 92 -1.58 11.22 13.21
N TYR A 93 -1.74 10.00 12.73
CA TYR A 93 -1.96 9.70 11.32
C TYR A 93 -2.92 8.53 11.18
N HIS A 94 -3.61 8.48 10.04
CA HIS A 94 -4.43 7.33 9.68
C HIS A 94 -3.58 6.30 8.96
N ILE A 95 -3.84 5.03 9.25
CA ILE A 95 -3.50 3.92 8.38
C ILE A 95 -4.76 3.55 7.64
N VAL A 96 -4.69 3.60 6.31
CA VAL A 96 -5.72 3.06 5.43
C VAL A 96 -5.19 1.76 4.85
N ARG A 97 -5.88 0.65 5.08
CA ARG A 97 -5.47 -0.67 4.63
C ARG A 97 -6.51 -1.29 3.72
N TYR A 98 -6.05 -1.69 2.53
CA TYR A 98 -6.80 -2.52 1.59
C TYR A 98 -6.20 -3.92 1.58
N SER A 99 -7.03 -4.95 1.68
CA SER A 99 -6.58 -6.35 1.70
C SER A 99 -7.15 -7.11 0.52
N PHE A 100 -6.29 -7.83 -0.17
CA PHE A 100 -6.58 -8.60 -1.37
C PHE A 100 -6.18 -10.05 -1.17
N VAL A 101 -6.97 -10.98 -1.70
CA VAL A 101 -6.65 -12.41 -1.70
C VAL A 101 -6.91 -12.99 -3.09
N PRO A 102 -6.26 -14.11 -3.47
CA PRO A 102 -6.61 -14.82 -4.68
C PRO A 102 -8.10 -15.18 -4.74
N ARG A 103 -8.70 -15.10 -5.93
CA ARG A 103 -10.15 -15.29 -6.17
C ARG A 103 -10.72 -16.55 -5.51
N GLU A 104 -9.98 -17.65 -5.52
CA GLU A 104 -10.33 -18.95 -4.93
C GLU A 104 -10.40 -18.94 -3.40
N HIS A 105 -9.88 -17.91 -2.73
CA HIS A 105 -9.89 -17.74 -1.27
C HIS A 105 -10.81 -16.62 -0.80
N VAL A 106 -11.55 -16.01 -1.72
CA VAL A 106 -12.39 -14.85 -1.43
C VAL A 106 -13.51 -15.21 -0.48
N ARG A 107 -13.53 -14.50 0.65
CA ARG A 107 -14.65 -14.48 1.60
C ARG A 107 -14.98 -13.03 1.90
N ILE A 108 -16.10 -12.55 1.36
CA ILE A 108 -16.54 -11.16 1.47
C ILE A 108 -17.82 -11.13 2.31
N SER A 109 -17.86 -10.29 3.34
CA SER A 109 -19.09 -10.02 4.09
C SER A 109 -20.11 -9.31 3.20
N ASN A 110 -21.41 -9.53 3.44
CA ASN A 110 -22.45 -8.84 2.67
C ASN A 110 -22.30 -7.31 2.77
N GLU A 111 -21.97 -6.81 3.96
CA GLU A 111 -21.70 -5.39 4.23
C GLU A 111 -20.58 -4.82 3.35
N PHE A 112 -19.47 -5.56 3.18
CA PHE A 112 -18.37 -5.08 2.35
C PHE A 112 -18.64 -5.25 0.86
N ARG A 113 -19.46 -6.23 0.47
CA ARG A 113 -19.81 -6.46 -0.94
C ARG A 113 -20.42 -5.21 -1.58
N GLU A 114 -21.25 -4.49 -0.84
CA GLU A 114 -21.93 -3.27 -1.30
C GLU A 114 -20.99 -2.07 -1.41
N LEU A 115 -19.92 -2.01 -0.61
CA LEU A 115 -18.96 -0.89 -0.60
C LEU A 115 -17.71 -1.14 -1.45
N ARG A 116 -17.53 -2.36 -1.95
CA ARG A 116 -16.28 -2.81 -2.58
C ARG A 116 -15.96 -2.01 -3.84
N VAL A 117 -16.95 -1.71 -4.67
CA VAL A 117 -16.74 -1.02 -5.96
C VAL A 117 -16.24 0.40 -5.71
N GLU A 118 -16.86 1.09 -4.76
CA GLU A 118 -16.53 2.44 -4.36
C GLU A 118 -15.17 2.48 -3.63
N ALA A 119 -14.87 1.49 -2.80
CA ALA A 119 -13.56 1.34 -2.15
C ALA A 119 -12.42 1.14 -3.16
N ILE A 120 -12.67 0.38 -4.25
CA ILE A 120 -11.72 0.23 -5.36
C ILE A 120 -11.53 1.57 -6.08
N GLY A 121 -12.59 2.34 -6.30
CA GLY A 121 -12.52 3.68 -6.88
C GLY A 121 -11.67 4.64 -6.05
N ASP A 122 -11.88 4.66 -4.74
CA ASP A 122 -11.08 5.45 -3.80
C ASP A 122 -9.61 5.05 -3.81
N LEU A 123 -9.34 3.74 -3.77
CA LEU A 123 -7.97 3.21 -3.85
C LEU A 123 -7.28 3.64 -5.15
N ARG A 124 -7.98 3.54 -6.29
CA ARG A 124 -7.45 3.97 -7.58
C ARG A 124 -7.07 5.46 -7.56
N GLY A 125 -7.95 6.32 -7.06
CA GLY A 125 -7.67 7.76 -6.94
C GLY A 125 -6.46 8.07 -6.03
N ILE A 126 -6.28 7.32 -4.95
CA ILE A 126 -5.11 7.48 -4.05
C ILE A 126 -3.82 7.04 -4.75
N CYS A 127 -3.85 5.93 -5.48
CA CYS A 127 -2.71 5.41 -6.21
C CYS A 127 -2.29 6.32 -7.38
N GLU A 128 -3.25 6.91 -8.09
CA GLU A 128 -3.02 7.73 -9.29
C GLU A 128 -2.70 9.20 -8.99
N SER A 129 -3.04 9.71 -7.80
CA SER A 129 -2.88 11.14 -7.48
C SER A 129 -1.52 11.52 -6.88
N ALA A 130 -0.67 10.55 -6.56
CA ALA A 130 0.58 10.81 -5.86
C ALA A 130 1.63 9.71 -6.07
N LEU A 131 2.88 10.13 -5.94
CA LEU A 131 4.04 9.25 -5.75
C LEU A 131 4.24 9.00 -4.25
N TRP A 132 4.71 7.80 -3.93
CA TRP A 132 4.84 7.32 -2.56
C TRP A 132 6.27 6.88 -2.25
N ASN A 133 6.63 6.88 -0.96
CA ASN A 133 7.74 6.09 -0.47
C ASN A 133 7.19 4.68 -0.17
N ALA A 134 7.64 3.70 -0.95
CA ALA A 134 7.17 2.32 -0.88
C ALA A 134 8.20 1.42 -0.17
N GLU A 135 7.70 0.58 0.73
CA GLU A 135 8.44 -0.51 1.38
C GLU A 135 7.59 -1.78 1.26
N VAL A 136 8.22 -2.92 0.99
CA VAL A 136 7.48 -4.18 0.83
C VAL A 136 8.05 -5.27 1.72
N TYR A 137 7.17 -5.94 2.45
CA TYR A 137 7.51 -7.01 3.38
C TYR A 137 6.77 -8.30 3.05
N SER A 138 7.45 -9.44 3.15
CA SER A 138 6.82 -10.77 3.20
C SER A 138 6.69 -11.20 4.66
N ASN A 139 5.45 -11.28 5.14
CA ASN A 139 5.14 -11.63 6.51
C ASN A 139 4.55 -13.05 6.56
N PRO A 140 4.75 -13.82 7.64
CA PRO A 140 3.94 -15.01 7.89
C PRO A 140 2.45 -14.64 7.87
N PHE A 141 1.62 -15.41 7.16
CA PHE A 141 0.17 -15.22 7.17
C PHE A 141 -0.43 -15.81 8.45
N VAL A 142 -1.11 -14.99 9.25
CA VAL A 142 -1.80 -15.43 10.48
C VAL A 142 -3.29 -15.21 10.30
N SER A 143 -4.09 -16.28 10.37
CA SER A 143 -5.55 -16.23 10.22
C SER A 143 -6.22 -16.53 11.56
N GLY A 144 -6.69 -15.51 12.27
CA GLY A 144 -7.65 -15.63 13.38
C GLY A 144 -7.11 -16.27 14.66
N GLU A 145 -6.22 -17.25 14.58
CA GLU A 145 -5.52 -17.91 15.68
C GLU A 145 -4.05 -18.10 15.32
N GLU A 146 -3.19 -18.05 16.33
CA GLU A 146 -1.75 -17.73 16.32
C GLU A 146 -0.80 -18.69 15.58
N VAL A 147 -1.30 -19.57 14.73
CA VAL A 147 -0.44 -20.48 13.95
C VAL A 147 -0.44 -20.03 12.50
N PRO A 148 0.72 -19.67 11.92
CA PRO A 148 0.81 -19.46 10.49
C PRO A 148 0.35 -20.73 9.79
N ALA A 149 -0.66 -20.65 8.92
CA ALA A 149 -0.96 -21.76 8.02
C ALA A 149 0.35 -22.08 7.29
N SER A 150 0.90 -23.29 7.51
CA SER A 150 2.29 -23.60 7.18
C SER A 150 2.62 -23.22 5.73
N GLY A 151 3.59 -22.31 5.55
CA GLY A 151 4.02 -21.83 4.23
C GLY A 151 3.27 -20.61 3.66
N ALA A 152 2.13 -20.22 4.23
CA ALA A 152 1.38 -19.06 3.78
C ALA A 152 2.04 -17.74 4.21
N ARG A 153 2.07 -16.77 3.29
CA ARG A 153 2.71 -15.46 3.40
C ARG A 153 1.70 -14.37 3.07
N THR A 154 1.90 -13.20 3.70
CA THR A 154 1.24 -11.93 3.36
C THR A 154 2.27 -10.98 2.81
N ILE A 155 2.03 -10.46 1.61
CA ILE A 155 2.80 -9.33 1.09
C ILE A 155 2.20 -8.04 1.64
N SER A 156 2.93 -7.33 2.48
CA SER A 156 2.53 -6.01 2.99
C SER A 156 3.29 -4.94 2.23
N VAL A 157 2.56 -4.13 1.47
CA VAL A 157 3.07 -2.95 0.78
C VAL A 157 2.75 -1.73 1.64
N ASN A 158 3.76 -1.13 2.23
CA ASN A 158 3.64 0.04 3.08
C ASN A 158 3.98 1.29 2.27
N LEU A 159 3.08 2.26 2.29
CA LEU A 159 3.15 3.49 1.50
C LEU A 159 3.09 4.67 2.45
N ALA A 160 4.24 5.33 2.61
CA ALA A 160 4.40 6.53 3.42
C ALA A 160 4.96 7.66 2.56
N GLY A 161 4.97 8.90 3.04
CA GLY A 161 5.55 10.02 2.32
C GLY A 161 4.89 10.26 0.96
N ARG A 162 3.86 11.11 0.95
CA ARG A 162 3.07 11.39 -0.26
C ARG A 162 3.61 12.63 -0.99
N LYS A 163 3.92 12.48 -2.27
CA LYS A 163 4.23 13.60 -3.18
C LYS A 163 3.15 13.69 -4.26
N PRO A 164 2.28 14.71 -4.25
CA PRO A 164 1.23 14.86 -5.26
C PRO A 164 1.82 14.89 -6.67
N ILE A 165 1.19 14.20 -7.61
CA ILE A 165 1.54 14.32 -9.02
C ILE A 165 0.98 15.64 -9.52
N VAL A 166 1.88 16.53 -9.94
CA VAL A 166 1.55 17.87 -10.45
C VAL A 166 2.30 18.12 -11.75
N PRO A 167 1.80 19.00 -12.64
CA PRO A 167 2.55 19.45 -13.79
C PRO A 167 3.86 20.12 -13.36
N VAL A 168 4.96 19.73 -13.98
CA VAL A 168 6.30 20.29 -13.79
C VAL A 168 6.92 20.67 -15.13
N TRP A 169 7.73 21.71 -15.14
CA TRP A 169 8.53 22.05 -16.30
C TRP A 169 9.78 21.19 -16.34
N HIS A 170 9.99 20.44 -17.42
CA HIS A 170 11.30 19.85 -17.69
C HIS A 170 12.30 20.98 -17.90
N ARG A 171 13.49 20.80 -17.33
CA ARG A 171 14.59 21.75 -17.44
C ARG A 171 15.86 21.02 -17.84
N ASP A 172 16.71 21.68 -18.60
CA ASP A 172 18.05 21.18 -18.92
C ASP A 172 18.99 21.28 -17.70
N GLY A 173 20.24 20.85 -17.86
CA GLY A 173 21.26 20.93 -16.81
C GLY A 173 21.63 22.35 -16.36
N GLU A 174 21.25 23.37 -17.14
CA GLU A 174 21.44 24.79 -16.81
C GLU A 174 20.19 25.41 -16.16
N GLY A 175 19.09 24.65 -16.07
CA GLY A 175 17.83 25.09 -15.51
C GLY A 175 16.90 25.78 -16.52
N ASN A 176 17.23 25.82 -17.81
CA ASN A 176 16.35 26.38 -18.84
C ASN A 176 15.21 25.40 -19.13
N ARG A 177 14.02 25.95 -19.40
CA ARG A 177 12.83 25.15 -19.69
C ARG A 177 12.98 24.40 -21.03
N LEU A 178 12.67 23.11 -21.00
CA LEU A 178 12.53 22.25 -22.16
C LEU A 178 11.06 22.12 -22.55
N GLY A 179 10.77 22.29 -23.85
CA GLY A 179 9.44 22.08 -24.43
C GLY A 179 8.42 23.19 -24.22
N GLU A 180 7.30 23.06 -24.92
CA GLU A 180 6.25 24.08 -25.02
C GLU A 180 5.15 23.97 -23.95
N SER A 181 5.12 22.89 -23.16
CA SER A 181 4.11 22.67 -22.11
C SER A 181 4.69 21.89 -20.92
N PRO A 182 4.14 22.08 -19.70
CA PRO A 182 4.59 21.33 -18.54
C PRO A 182 4.13 19.88 -18.69
N VAL A 183 4.93 18.95 -18.18
CA VAL A 183 4.62 17.52 -18.19
C VAL A 183 4.29 17.06 -16.78
N LEU A 184 3.52 15.99 -16.64
CA LEU A 184 3.27 15.42 -15.31
C LEU A 184 4.59 14.91 -14.73
N MET A 185 4.78 15.15 -13.43
CA MET A 185 5.89 14.58 -12.68
C MET A 185 5.92 13.06 -12.88
N GLN A 186 7.05 12.55 -13.36
CA GLN A 186 7.24 11.13 -13.54
C GLN A 186 7.68 10.48 -12.22
N PRO A 187 7.24 9.24 -11.93
CA PRO A 187 7.85 8.43 -10.89
C PRO A 187 9.33 8.15 -11.18
N ASP A 188 10.10 7.75 -10.16
CA ASP A 188 11.42 7.14 -10.38
C ASP A 188 11.23 5.64 -10.67
N TYR A 189 10.28 5.01 -9.97
CA TYR A 189 9.96 3.58 -10.05
C TYR A 189 8.46 3.32 -10.18
N ASN A 190 8.10 2.24 -10.85
CA ASN A 190 6.78 1.61 -10.76
C ASN A 190 6.87 0.37 -9.86
N LEU A 191 6.05 0.29 -8.82
CA LEU A 191 5.87 -0.95 -8.08
C LEU A 191 4.95 -1.88 -8.87
N ARG A 192 5.46 -3.07 -9.17
CA ARG A 192 4.79 -4.12 -9.95
C ARG A 192 4.66 -5.39 -9.13
N LEU A 193 3.67 -6.19 -9.47
CA LEU A 193 3.56 -7.57 -9.01
C LEU A 193 3.89 -8.50 -10.17
N ASP A 194 4.68 -9.53 -9.91
CA ASP A 194 4.99 -10.60 -10.85
C ASP A 194 4.59 -11.95 -10.24
N ALA A 195 4.03 -12.86 -11.06
CA ALA A 195 3.55 -14.17 -10.59
C ALA A 195 4.67 -15.04 -10.02
N GLU A 196 5.86 -14.97 -10.61
CA GLU A 196 6.98 -15.84 -10.25
C GLU A 196 7.92 -15.13 -9.28
N ALA A 197 8.28 -13.87 -9.58
CA ALA A 197 9.27 -13.10 -8.85
C ALA A 197 8.70 -12.33 -7.64
N GLY A 198 7.38 -12.15 -7.57
CA GLY A 198 6.73 -11.38 -6.52
C GLY A 198 6.78 -9.86 -6.76
N PRO A 199 6.68 -9.04 -5.69
CA PRO A 199 6.71 -7.59 -5.84
C PRO A 199 8.09 -7.09 -6.27
N ALA A 200 8.15 -6.18 -7.25
CA ALA A 200 9.38 -5.62 -7.78
C ALA A 200 9.25 -4.13 -8.13
N LEU A 201 10.36 -3.38 -8.04
CA LEU A 201 10.44 -2.01 -8.54
C LEU A 201 11.01 -2.01 -9.96
N ILE A 202 10.28 -1.41 -10.89
CA ILE A 202 10.68 -1.24 -12.28
C ILE A 202 11.03 0.23 -12.52
N PRO A 203 12.29 0.56 -12.88
CA PRO A 203 12.68 1.92 -13.25
C PRO A 203 11.85 2.45 -14.43
N THR A 204 11.62 3.77 -14.45
CA THR A 204 10.69 4.39 -15.41
C THR A 204 11.33 5.11 -16.60
N ASN A 205 12.66 5.33 -16.56
CA ASN A 205 13.51 5.92 -17.61
C ASN A 205 12.91 7.09 -18.41
#